data_AF-A0AAV4GUS7-F1
#
_entry.id   AF-A0AAV4GUS7-F1
#
_cell.length_a   1.000
_cell.length_b   1.000
_cell.length_c   1.000
_cell.angle_alpha   90.00
_cell.angle_beta   90.00
_cell.angle_gamma   90.00
#
_symmetry.space_group_name_H-M   'P 1'
#
loop_
_entity.id
_entity.type
_entity.pdbx_description
1 polymer ?
#
loop_
_entity_poly.entity_id
_entity_poly.type
_entity_poly.pdbx_seq_one_letter_code
_entity_poly.pdbx_strand_id
1 'polypeptide(L)'
;MDRQRNSGFSKNRYAKTVGLTATDMTNLEGLKFIQNPQLVGNAKWIRLARLVDFQKNEKLIWQTAHTEVWNYITGQLEVCQREHISAMLCDDAGIGKTHTLKDYAKANRTAFYIDGSVVPRKIAFIRRLAQVVGLDGNGRVDDVLEETIYALSQLDNPIVMIDEAGDLDHLTILVLKRLYNALEDQCAFYLVGADGLKSKIERGIKWKKLGFV
;
A
#
# COMPACT_ATOMS: atom_id res chain seq x y z
N MET A 1 -17.62 -4.53 2.69
CA MET A 1 -17.65 -4.47 4.16
C MET A 1 -16.41 -5.11 4.78
N ASP A 2 -15.93 -6.23 4.26
CA ASP A 2 -14.76 -6.92 4.83
C ASP A 2 -13.47 -6.10 4.73
N ARG A 3 -13.27 -5.33 3.67
CA ARG A 3 -12.11 -4.40 3.58
C ARG A 3 -12.12 -3.28 4.63
N GLN A 4 -13.29 -2.81 5.07
CA GLN A 4 -13.40 -1.85 6.18
C GLN A 4 -13.12 -2.54 7.52
N ARG A 5 -13.64 -3.75 7.71
CA ARG A 5 -13.36 -4.53 8.91
C ARG A 5 -11.86 -4.84 8.98
N ASN A 6 -11.26 -5.28 7.88
CA ASN A 6 -9.84 -5.61 7.82
C ASN A 6 -8.93 -4.39 7.92
N SER A 7 -9.37 -3.18 7.58
CA SER A 7 -8.51 -2.00 7.79
C SER A 7 -8.40 -1.57 9.26
N GLY A 8 -9.29 -2.02 10.15
CA GLY A 8 -9.32 -1.58 11.55
C GLY A 8 -9.77 -0.11 11.73
N PHE A 9 -10.14 0.59 10.65
CA PHE A 9 -10.60 1.97 10.73
C PHE A 9 -12.06 2.06 11.17
N SER A 10 -12.37 3.13 11.92
CA SER A 10 -13.76 3.52 12.14
C SER A 10 -14.44 3.79 10.79
N LYS A 11 -15.75 3.53 10.71
CA LYS A 11 -16.53 3.71 9.48
C LYS A 11 -16.31 5.07 8.82
N ASN A 12 -16.28 6.12 9.64
CA ASN A 12 -16.14 7.49 9.16
C ASN A 12 -14.72 7.77 8.65
N ARG A 13 -13.70 7.22 9.32
CA ARG A 13 -12.30 7.33 8.86
C ARG A 13 -12.12 6.56 7.56
N TYR A 14 -12.57 5.31 7.49
CA TYR A 14 -12.52 4.51 6.27
C TYR A 14 -13.20 5.21 5.09
N ALA A 15 -14.41 5.76 5.30
CA ALA A 15 -15.14 6.50 4.26
C ALA A 15 -14.27 7.58 3.61
N LYS A 16 -13.60 8.42 4.42
CA LYS A 16 -12.76 9.50 3.91
C LYS A 16 -11.60 8.98 3.05
N THR A 17 -10.94 7.91 3.48
CA THR A 17 -9.78 7.32 2.76
C THR A 17 -10.15 6.85 1.36
N VAL A 18 -11.38 6.34 1.21
CA VAL A 18 -11.91 5.87 -0.07
C VAL A 18 -12.69 6.95 -0.83
N GLY A 19 -12.68 8.20 -0.35
CA GLY A 19 -13.36 9.34 -0.98
C GLY A 19 -14.88 9.30 -0.88
N LEU A 20 -15.40 8.78 0.22
CA LEU A 20 -16.82 8.67 0.57
C LEU A 20 -17.13 9.44 1.85
N THR A 21 -18.41 9.67 2.10
CA THR A 21 -18.93 10.23 3.36
C THR A 21 -19.46 9.14 4.30
N ALA A 22 -19.62 9.45 5.58
CA ALA A 22 -20.29 8.56 6.54
C ALA A 22 -21.71 8.18 6.09
N THR A 23 -22.41 9.11 5.43
CA THR A 23 -23.75 8.89 4.89
C THR A 23 -23.71 7.89 3.74
N ASP A 24 -22.74 8.01 2.82
CA ASP A 24 -22.56 7.03 1.74
C ASP A 24 -22.34 5.63 2.30
N MET A 25 -21.47 5.47 3.31
CA MET A 25 -21.23 4.18 3.96
C MET A 25 -22.50 3.62 4.62
N THR A 26 -23.33 4.48 5.23
CA THR A 26 -24.61 4.06 5.83
C THR A 26 -25.63 3.63 4.78
N ASN A 27 -25.67 4.32 3.64
CA ASN A 27 -26.54 3.96 2.52
C ASN A 27 -26.11 2.63 1.88
N LEU A 28 -24.80 2.37 1.81
CA LEU A 28 -24.23 1.12 1.32
C LEU A 28 -24.52 -0.05 2.26
N GLU A 29 -24.26 0.12 3.56
CA GLU A 29 -24.50 -0.91 4.59
C GLU A 29 -25.97 -1.31 4.69
N GLY A 30 -26.87 -0.31 4.66
CA GLY A 30 -28.30 -0.54 4.73
C GLY A 30 -28.94 -0.92 3.39
N LEU A 31 -28.15 -1.14 2.33
CA LEU A 31 -28.61 -1.46 0.98
C LEU A 31 -29.66 -0.47 0.42
N LYS A 32 -29.66 0.77 0.92
CA LYS A 32 -30.67 1.79 0.57
C LYS A 32 -30.60 2.21 -0.90
N PHE A 33 -29.42 2.03 -1.50
CA PHE A 33 -29.21 2.30 -2.92
C PHE A 33 -30.00 1.37 -3.86
N ILE A 34 -30.49 0.21 -3.39
CA ILE A 34 -31.35 -0.68 -4.19
C ILE A 34 -32.67 0.02 -4.53
N GLN A 35 -33.24 0.73 -3.56
CA GLN A 35 -34.50 1.46 -3.75
C GLN A 35 -34.28 2.84 -4.34
N ASN A 36 -33.14 3.48 -4.04
CA ASN A 36 -32.78 4.79 -4.56
C ASN A 36 -31.30 4.86 -4.97
N PRO A 37 -30.97 4.48 -6.21
CA PRO A 37 -29.59 4.45 -6.71
C PRO A 37 -28.86 5.79 -6.63
N GLN A 38 -29.61 6.90 -6.63
CA GLN A 38 -29.08 8.27 -6.61
C GLN A 38 -28.37 8.61 -5.28
N LEU A 39 -28.64 7.84 -4.21
CA LEU A 39 -28.04 8.04 -2.89
C LEU A 39 -26.52 7.86 -2.87
N VAL A 40 -25.98 7.10 -3.83
CA VAL A 40 -24.54 6.95 -4.06
C VAL A 40 -24.31 7.41 -5.50
N GLY A 41 -23.81 8.63 -5.68
CA GLY A 41 -23.62 9.20 -7.02
C GLY A 41 -22.70 8.36 -7.92
N ASN A 42 -22.90 8.40 -9.23
CA ASN A 42 -22.18 7.57 -10.21
C ASN A 42 -20.64 7.61 -10.07
N ALA A 43 -20.06 8.78 -9.79
CA ALA A 43 -18.63 8.91 -9.56
C ALA A 43 -18.14 8.09 -8.35
N LYS A 44 -18.96 7.98 -7.29
CA LYS A 44 -18.68 7.18 -6.09
C LYS A 44 -18.79 5.69 -6.40
N TRP A 45 -19.73 5.27 -7.24
CA TRP A 45 -19.83 3.89 -7.72
C TRP A 45 -18.59 3.46 -8.50
N ILE A 46 -18.09 4.30 -9.41
CA ILE A 46 -16.85 4.02 -10.15
C ILE A 46 -15.67 3.88 -9.18
N ARG A 47 -15.60 4.74 -8.17
CA ARG A 47 -14.54 4.70 -7.16
C ARG A 47 -14.61 3.42 -6.31
N LEU A 48 -15.82 3.03 -5.89
CA LEU A 48 -16.07 1.77 -5.19
C LEU A 48 -15.73 0.55 -6.04
N ALA A 49 -16.13 0.54 -7.31
CA ALA A 49 -15.81 -0.53 -8.25
C ALA A 49 -14.29 -0.72 -8.38
N ARG A 50 -13.53 0.37 -8.57
CA ARG A 50 -12.06 0.32 -8.56
C ARG A 50 -11.50 -0.16 -7.23
N LEU A 51 -12.05 0.33 -6.11
CA LEU A 51 -11.59 -0.06 -4.79
C LEU A 51 -11.73 -1.56 -4.60
N VAL A 52 -12.90 -2.14 -4.88
CA VAL A 52 -13.14 -3.57 -4.68
C VAL A 52 -12.58 -4.46 -5.80
N ASP A 53 -11.93 -3.86 -6.80
CA ASP A 53 -11.46 -4.52 -8.02
C ASP A 53 -12.60 -5.25 -8.74
N PHE A 54 -13.76 -4.58 -8.82
CA PHE A 54 -14.94 -5.10 -9.51
C PHE A 54 -14.65 -5.26 -11.00
N GLN A 55 -14.77 -6.50 -11.48
CA GLN A 55 -14.72 -6.82 -12.90
C GLN A 55 -16.08 -7.31 -13.35
N LYS A 56 -16.58 -6.75 -14.47
CA LYS A 56 -17.88 -7.12 -15.06
C LYS A 56 -17.90 -8.58 -15.55
N ASN A 57 -16.72 -9.16 -15.81
CA ASN A 57 -16.58 -10.56 -16.20
C ASN A 57 -16.31 -11.42 -14.95
N GLU A 58 -17.33 -12.10 -14.44
CA GLU A 58 -17.26 -13.00 -13.27
C GLU A 58 -16.30 -14.19 -13.44
N LYS A 59 -15.81 -14.47 -14.66
CA LYS A 59 -14.89 -15.57 -14.96
C LYS A 59 -13.47 -15.41 -14.39
N LEU A 60 -13.16 -14.33 -13.68
CA LEU A 60 -11.83 -14.04 -13.13
C LEU A 60 -11.84 -13.89 -11.59
N ILE A 61 -12.58 -14.75 -10.88
CA ILE A 61 -12.37 -14.88 -9.43
C ILE A 61 -11.04 -15.60 -9.23
N TRP A 62 -9.98 -14.82 -9.02
CA TRP A 62 -8.64 -15.34 -8.69
C TRP A 62 -8.70 -16.07 -7.34
N GLN A 63 -8.46 -17.39 -7.36
CA GLN A 63 -8.16 -18.14 -6.15
C GLN A 63 -6.65 -18.10 -5.93
N THR A 64 -6.22 -17.67 -4.73
CA THR A 64 -4.80 -17.69 -4.36
C THR A 64 -4.36 -19.14 -4.21
N ALA A 65 -3.41 -19.58 -5.03
CA ALA A 65 -2.71 -20.84 -4.84
C ALA A 65 -1.47 -20.61 -3.96
N HIS A 66 -1.32 -21.40 -2.90
CA HIS A 66 -0.15 -21.36 -2.02
C HIS A 66 1.04 -22.08 -2.69
N THR A 67 1.67 -21.40 -3.65
CA THR A 67 2.88 -21.88 -4.33
C THR A 67 4.10 -21.77 -3.41
N GLU A 68 5.21 -22.40 -3.79
CA GLU A 68 6.49 -22.25 -3.08
C GLU A 68 6.94 -20.78 -3.00
N VAL A 69 6.75 -20.02 -4.09
CA VAL A 69 7.03 -18.58 -4.12
C VAL A 69 6.13 -17.82 -3.15
N TRP A 70 4.84 -18.16 -3.07
CA TRP A 70 3.92 -17.54 -2.11
C TRP A 70 4.39 -17.83 -0.67
N ASN A 71 4.70 -19.09 -0.35
CA ASN A 71 5.16 -19.47 1.00
C ASN A 71 6.46 -18.77 1.37
N TYR A 72 7.40 -18.69 0.44
CA TYR A 72 8.68 -18.04 0.63
C TYR A 72 8.52 -16.53 0.92
N ILE A 73 7.78 -15.82 0.08
CA ILE A 73 7.57 -14.37 0.25
C ILE A 73 6.76 -14.09 1.52
N THR A 74 5.68 -14.84 1.77
CA THR A 74 4.88 -14.68 2.99
C THR A 74 5.73 -14.88 4.24
N GLY A 75 6.56 -15.93 4.29
CA GLY A 75 7.46 -16.15 5.43
C GLY A 75 8.46 -15.00 5.63
N GLN A 76 8.99 -14.41 4.54
CA GLN A 76 9.83 -13.23 4.64
C GLN A 76 9.06 -12.01 5.17
N LEU A 77 7.84 -11.78 4.68
CA LEU A 77 6.99 -10.68 5.14
C LEU A 77 6.65 -10.80 6.62
N GLU A 78 6.32 -12.00 7.11
CA GLU A 78 6.03 -12.26 8.52
C GLU A 78 7.24 -11.97 9.42
N VAL A 79 8.43 -12.41 9.01
CA VAL A 79 9.67 -12.12 9.76
C VAL A 79 9.97 -10.63 9.71
N CYS A 80 9.89 -9.99 8.54
CA CYS A 80 10.13 -8.56 8.40
C CYS A 80 9.20 -7.76 9.31
N GLN A 81 7.90 -8.07 9.25
CA GLN A 81 6.89 -7.39 10.03
C GLN A 81 7.08 -7.59 11.53
N ARG A 82 7.39 -8.82 11.99
CA ARG A 82 7.57 -9.12 13.41
C ARG A 82 8.82 -8.49 14.01
N GLU A 83 9.91 -8.46 13.26
CA GLU A 83 11.22 -8.01 13.76
C GLU A 83 11.53 -6.55 13.36
N HIS A 84 10.60 -5.86 12.70
CA HIS A 84 10.78 -4.51 12.13
C HIS A 84 11.97 -4.37 11.17
N ILE A 85 12.41 -5.48 10.58
CA ILE A 85 13.54 -5.48 9.64
C ILE A 85 13.07 -5.14 8.23
N SER A 86 13.93 -4.45 7.48
CA SER A 86 13.67 -4.13 6.09
C SER A 86 14.41 -5.09 5.15
N ALA A 87 13.73 -5.56 4.11
CA ALA A 87 14.28 -6.49 3.14
C ALA A 87 13.96 -6.06 1.71
N MET A 88 14.75 -6.59 0.76
CA MET A 88 14.54 -6.37 -0.66
C MET A 88 14.55 -7.71 -1.41
N LEU A 89 13.54 -7.92 -2.25
CA LEU A 89 13.43 -9.05 -3.15
C LEU A 89 13.65 -8.58 -4.59
N CYS A 90 14.78 -8.98 -5.18
CA CYS A 90 15.05 -8.83 -6.61
C CYS A 90 14.99 -10.21 -7.27
N ASP A 91 14.01 -10.39 -8.14
CA ASP A 91 13.77 -11.67 -8.83
C ASP A 91 13.07 -11.37 -10.17
N ASP A 92 12.83 -12.40 -10.99
CA ASP A 92 12.21 -12.27 -12.30
C ASP A 92 10.73 -11.86 -12.23
N ALA A 93 10.25 -11.12 -13.23
CA ALA A 93 8.85 -10.78 -13.35
C ALA A 93 8.00 -12.04 -13.61
N GLY A 94 6.77 -12.07 -13.09
CA GLY A 94 5.80 -13.14 -13.40
C GLY A 94 5.78 -14.35 -12.46
N ILE A 95 6.62 -14.39 -11.42
CA ILE A 95 6.66 -15.54 -10.48
C ILE A 95 5.60 -15.50 -9.37
N GLY A 96 4.75 -14.46 -9.32
CA GLY A 96 3.68 -14.33 -8.31
C GLY A 96 3.97 -13.40 -7.13
N LYS A 97 5.03 -12.59 -7.19
CA LYS A 97 5.38 -11.59 -6.16
C LYS A 97 4.24 -10.61 -5.89
N THR A 98 3.81 -9.88 -6.91
CA THR A 98 2.72 -8.89 -6.83
C THR A 98 1.45 -9.49 -6.26
N HIS A 99 1.11 -10.72 -6.64
CA HIS A 99 -0.06 -11.41 -6.12
C HIS A 99 0.08 -11.68 -4.62
N THR A 100 1.23 -12.22 -4.20
CA THR A 100 1.52 -12.53 -2.80
C THR A 100 1.50 -11.28 -1.91
N LEU A 101 2.10 -10.16 -2.35
CA LEU A 101 2.06 -8.90 -1.61
C LEU A 101 0.63 -8.37 -1.42
N LYS A 102 -0.19 -8.43 -2.47
CA LYS A 102 -1.60 -8.00 -2.43
C LYS A 102 -2.44 -8.91 -1.54
N ASP A 103 -2.19 -10.21 -1.57
CA ASP A 103 -2.85 -11.20 -0.73
C ASP A 103 -2.50 -10.97 0.75
N TYR A 104 -1.22 -10.79 1.06
CA TYR A 104 -0.73 -10.49 2.39
C TYR A 104 -1.34 -9.19 2.96
N ALA A 105 -1.42 -8.12 2.15
CA ALA A 105 -2.05 -6.85 2.55
C ALA A 105 -3.56 -6.98 2.82
N LYS A 106 -4.26 -7.93 2.20
CA LYS A 106 -5.68 -8.19 2.47
C LYS A 106 -5.88 -8.93 3.78
N ALA A 107 -4.94 -9.80 4.14
CA ALA A 107 -4.97 -10.61 5.35
C ALA A 107 -4.49 -9.85 6.59
N ASN A 108 -3.51 -8.93 6.43
CA ASN A 108 -2.84 -8.24 7.53
C ASN A 108 -3.22 -6.75 7.59
N ARG A 109 -3.81 -6.32 8.70
CA ARG A 109 -4.33 -4.93 8.85
C ARG A 109 -3.25 -3.85 8.79
N THR A 110 -2.06 -4.17 9.28
CA THR A 110 -0.91 -3.25 9.37
C THR A 110 0.09 -3.48 8.23
N ALA A 111 -0.34 -4.15 7.15
CA ALA A 111 0.45 -4.35 5.96
C ALA A 111 -0.04 -3.45 4.81
N PHE A 112 0.81 -2.52 4.37
CA PHE A 112 0.47 -1.47 3.43
C PHE A 112 1.15 -1.70 2.08
N TYR A 113 0.37 -2.00 1.04
CA TYR A 113 0.87 -2.23 -0.31
C TYR A 113 0.87 -0.96 -1.16
N ILE A 114 1.99 -0.70 -1.86
CA ILE A 114 2.14 0.35 -2.87
C ILE A 114 2.77 -0.25 -4.12
N ASP A 115 2.27 0.18 -5.29
CA ASP A 115 2.81 -0.15 -6.60
C ASP A 115 3.62 1.04 -7.13
N GLY A 116 4.94 0.90 -7.18
CA GLY A 116 5.89 1.93 -7.58
C GLY A 116 5.76 2.33 -9.05
N SER A 117 5.32 1.42 -9.93
CA SER A 117 5.09 1.70 -11.35
C SER A 117 3.93 2.69 -11.56
N VAL A 118 2.95 2.67 -10.64
CA VAL A 118 1.76 3.55 -10.66
C VAL A 118 2.04 4.91 -10.03
N VAL A 119 2.88 4.96 -8.99
CA VAL A 119 3.21 6.21 -8.26
C VAL A 119 4.72 6.47 -8.18
N PRO A 120 5.42 6.63 -9.31
CA PRO A 120 6.89 6.73 -9.32
C PRO A 120 7.43 8.04 -8.73
N ARG A 121 6.59 9.09 -8.66
CA ARG A 121 6.98 10.46 -8.27
C ARG A 121 6.67 10.80 -6.82
N LYS A 122 7.56 11.58 -6.20
CA LYS A 122 7.53 11.97 -4.76
C LYS A 122 6.13 12.31 -4.24
N ILE A 123 5.44 13.26 -4.87
CA ILE A 123 4.16 13.78 -4.38
C ILE A 123 3.07 12.70 -4.46
N ALA A 124 3.02 11.96 -5.57
CA ALA A 124 2.05 10.90 -5.77
C ALA A 124 2.29 9.74 -4.79
N PHE A 125 3.55 9.38 -4.57
CA PHE A 125 3.95 8.36 -3.61
C PHE A 125 3.51 8.71 -2.19
N ILE A 126 3.85 9.91 -1.68
CA ILE A 126 3.50 10.35 -0.32
C ILE A 126 1.98 10.30 -0.10
N ARG A 127 1.21 10.86 -1.04
CA ARG A 127 -0.25 10.87 -0.93
C ARG A 127 -0.83 9.46 -1.01
N ARG A 128 -0.23 8.58 -1.81
CA ARG A 128 -0.67 7.19 -1.91
C ARG A 128 -0.38 6.42 -0.62
N LEU A 129 0.80 6.62 -0.03
CA LEU A 129 1.16 6.04 1.27
C LEU A 129 0.18 6.49 2.37
N ALA A 130 -0.09 7.79 2.47
CA ALA A 130 -1.06 8.33 3.40
C ALA A 130 -2.44 7.67 3.25
N GLN A 131 -2.92 7.52 2.01
CA GLN A 131 -4.21 6.89 1.72
C GLN A 131 -4.27 5.41 2.13
N VAL A 132 -3.20 4.63 1.88
CA VAL A 132 -3.20 3.20 2.27
C VAL A 132 -3.08 3.03 3.79
N VAL A 133 -2.39 3.95 4.46
CA VAL A 133 -2.31 4.04 5.94
C VAL A 133 -3.60 4.55 6.57
N GLY A 134 -4.52 5.11 5.77
CA GLY A 134 -5.84 5.52 6.21
C GLY A 134 -5.99 6.99 6.58
N LEU A 135 -5.09 7.83 6.09
CA LEU A 135 -5.10 9.28 6.25
C LEU A 135 -5.66 9.98 5.00
N ASP A 136 -5.98 11.27 5.15
CA ASP A 136 -6.27 12.10 3.99
C ASP A 136 -4.97 12.42 3.26
N GLY A 137 -4.98 12.26 1.93
CA GLY A 137 -3.85 12.61 1.10
C GLY A 137 -3.86 14.08 0.67
N ASN A 138 -4.76 14.93 1.19
CA ASN A 138 -4.91 16.34 0.85
C ASN A 138 -4.03 17.26 1.71
N GLY A 139 -3.81 18.51 1.25
CA GLY A 139 -2.98 19.48 1.97
C GLY A 139 -1.53 19.57 1.46
N ARG A 140 -0.65 20.17 2.28
CA ARG A 140 0.77 20.33 1.98
C ARG A 140 1.45 18.97 2.06
N VAL A 141 2.30 18.67 1.08
CA VAL A 141 2.91 17.33 0.95
C VAL A 141 3.79 16.97 2.15
N ASP A 142 4.46 17.96 2.75
CA ASP A 142 5.29 17.72 3.93
C ASP A 142 4.43 17.39 5.16
N ASP A 143 3.30 18.07 5.36
CA ASP A 143 2.36 17.80 6.46
C ASP A 143 1.76 16.39 6.31
N VAL A 144 1.36 16.02 5.08
CA VAL A 144 0.86 14.66 4.79
C VAL A 144 1.91 13.60 5.11
N LEU A 145 3.18 13.84 4.78
CA LEU A 145 4.27 12.91 5.10
C LEU A 145 4.50 12.80 6.61
N GLU A 146 4.49 13.91 7.34
CA GLU A 146 4.69 13.92 8.79
C GLU A 146 3.54 13.22 9.53
N GLU A 147 2.30 13.48 9.14
CA GLU A 147 1.13 12.76 9.67
C GLU A 147 1.21 11.26 9.36
N THR A 148 1.70 10.88 8.17
CA THR A 148 1.86 9.48 7.77
C THR A 148 2.92 8.76 8.60
N ILE A 149 4.07 9.41 8.84
CA ILE A 149 5.12 8.89 9.74
C ILE A 149 4.55 8.71 11.14
N TYR A 150 3.88 9.74 11.68
CA TYR A 150 3.27 9.66 13.00
C TYR A 150 2.25 8.53 13.08
N ALA A 151 1.36 8.37 12.08
CA ALA A 151 0.39 7.30 12.10
C ALA A 151 1.03 5.91 12.06
N LEU A 152 2.06 5.71 11.23
CA LEU A 152 2.79 4.45 11.16
C LEU A 152 3.47 4.09 12.49
N SER A 153 4.09 5.05 13.18
CA SER A 153 4.77 4.80 14.46
C SER A 153 3.83 4.41 15.60
N GLN A 154 2.52 4.65 15.46
CA GLN A 154 1.52 4.27 16.46
C GLN A 154 0.89 2.88 16.20
N LEU A 155 1.27 2.21 15.12
CA LEU A 155 0.73 0.89 14.80
C LEU A 155 1.61 -0.22 15.41
N ASP A 156 0.97 -1.32 15.77
CA ASP A 156 1.69 -2.54 16.15
C ASP A 156 2.22 -3.25 14.90
N ASN A 157 3.54 -3.40 14.82
CA ASN A 157 4.25 -4.13 13.76
C ASN A 157 3.80 -3.76 12.33
N PRO A 158 3.85 -2.48 11.92
CA PRO A 158 3.52 -2.09 10.55
C PRO A 158 4.59 -2.55 9.56
N ILE A 159 4.14 -2.90 8.36
CA ILE A 159 4.99 -3.19 7.21
C ILE A 159 4.52 -2.41 5.97
N VAL A 160 5.45 -1.69 5.34
CA VAL A 160 5.22 -1.01 4.06
C VAL A 160 5.87 -1.83 2.95
N MET A 161 5.04 -2.41 2.09
CA MET A 161 5.46 -3.22 0.94
C MET A 161 5.39 -2.38 -0.33
N ILE A 162 6.50 -2.26 -1.04
CA ILE A 162 6.63 -1.45 -2.26
C ILE A 162 7.00 -2.37 -3.41
N ASP A 163 6.01 -2.65 -4.25
CA ASP A 163 6.20 -3.40 -5.49
C ASP A 163 6.74 -2.49 -6.60
N GLU A 164 7.44 -3.06 -7.57
CA GLU A 164 8.14 -2.34 -8.64
C GLU A 164 8.93 -1.10 -8.13
N ALA A 165 9.62 -1.25 -7.00
CA ALA A 165 10.42 -0.18 -6.40
C ALA A 165 11.54 0.33 -7.32
N GLY A 166 11.92 -0.46 -8.33
CA GLY A 166 12.82 -0.07 -9.41
C GLY A 166 12.33 1.10 -10.26
N ASP A 167 11.02 1.35 -10.32
CA ASP A 167 10.42 2.43 -11.11
C ASP A 167 10.38 3.78 -10.39
N LEU A 168 10.67 3.79 -9.08
CA LEU A 168 10.68 5.01 -8.30
C LEU A 168 11.76 5.99 -8.78
N ASP A 169 11.39 7.26 -8.84
CA ASP A 169 12.33 8.33 -9.10
C ASP A 169 13.26 8.58 -7.90
N HIS A 170 14.34 9.32 -8.14
CA HIS A 170 15.33 9.59 -7.10
C HIS A 170 14.73 10.33 -5.90
N LEU A 171 13.82 11.27 -6.12
CA LEU A 171 13.22 12.05 -5.03
C LEU A 171 12.31 11.17 -4.16
N THR A 172 11.63 10.19 -4.76
CA THR A 172 10.84 9.19 -4.04
C THR A 172 11.73 8.26 -3.24
N ILE A 173 12.88 7.83 -3.77
CA ILE A 173 13.86 7.04 -3.00
C ILE A 173 14.37 7.83 -1.78
N LEU A 174 14.58 9.14 -1.89
CA LEU A 174 14.95 9.98 -0.75
C LEU A 174 13.83 10.04 0.31
N VAL A 175 12.56 10.04 -0.12
CA VAL A 175 11.42 9.94 0.81
C VAL A 175 11.41 8.58 1.51
N LEU A 176 11.67 7.49 0.80
CA LEU A 176 11.79 6.16 1.42
C LEU A 176 12.88 6.12 2.49
N LYS A 177 14.05 6.70 2.20
CA LYS A 177 15.10 6.84 3.22
C LYS A 177 14.63 7.66 4.43
N ARG A 178 13.91 8.77 4.21
CA ARG A 178 13.36 9.58 5.30
C ARG A 178 12.36 8.78 6.13
N LEU A 179 11.49 7.99 5.50
CA LEU A 179 10.54 7.11 6.17
C LEU A 179 11.26 6.04 7.00
N TYR A 180 12.22 5.33 6.39
CA TYR A 180 13.03 4.32 7.07
C TYR A 180 13.71 4.88 8.32
N ASN A 181 14.41 6.01 8.20
CA ASN A 181 15.08 6.64 9.33
C ASN A 181 14.11 7.12 10.42
N ALA A 182 12.92 7.61 10.04
CA ALA A 182 11.95 8.12 11.00
C ALA A 182 11.16 7.02 11.71
N LEU A 183 11.18 5.81 11.17
CA LEU A 183 10.43 4.64 11.64
C LEU A 183 11.36 3.46 11.96
N GLU A 184 12.63 3.76 12.27
CA GLU A 184 13.62 2.78 12.70
C GLU A 184 13.10 2.01 13.91
N ASP A 185 13.25 0.68 13.89
CA ASP A 185 12.73 -0.27 14.88
C ASP A 185 11.20 -0.22 15.13
N GLN A 186 10.46 0.49 14.27
CA GLN A 186 9.00 0.67 14.39
C GLN A 186 8.26 0.15 13.17
N CYS A 187 8.82 0.29 11.97
CA CYS A 187 8.17 -0.14 10.73
C CYS A 187 9.11 -0.95 9.85
N ALA A 188 8.63 -2.11 9.41
CA ALA A 188 9.29 -2.89 8.40
C ALA A 188 9.08 -2.28 7.00
N PHE A 189 10.07 -2.38 6.13
CA PHE A 189 9.95 -2.03 4.71
C PHE A 189 10.33 -3.22 3.84
N TYR A 190 9.46 -3.61 2.93
CA TYR A 190 9.71 -4.72 2.01
C TYR A 190 9.67 -4.20 0.58
N LEU A 191 10.84 -4.10 -0.05
CA LEU A 191 10.98 -3.60 -1.41
C LEU A 191 11.02 -4.78 -2.40
N VAL A 192 10.18 -4.71 -3.43
CA VAL A 192 10.20 -5.68 -4.52
C VAL A 192 10.49 -4.93 -5.81
N GLY A 193 11.37 -5.48 -6.65
CA GLY A 193 11.62 -4.93 -7.97
C GLY A 193 12.48 -5.86 -8.81
N ALA A 194 12.55 -5.60 -10.11
CA ALA A 194 13.47 -6.30 -11.01
C ALA A 194 14.94 -5.85 -10.80
N ASP A 195 15.87 -6.46 -11.54
CA ASP A 195 17.33 -6.21 -11.48
C ASP A 195 17.76 -4.74 -11.58
N GLY A 196 16.92 -3.89 -12.16
CA GLY A 196 17.12 -2.44 -12.22
C GLY A 196 17.22 -1.77 -10.84
N LEU A 197 16.54 -2.31 -9.82
CA LEU A 197 16.58 -1.81 -8.44
C LEU A 197 17.92 -2.10 -7.78
N LYS A 198 18.40 -3.35 -7.87
CA LYS A 198 19.73 -3.76 -7.41
C LYS A 198 20.82 -2.91 -8.06
N SER A 199 20.75 -2.76 -9.38
CA SER A 199 21.67 -1.90 -10.13
C SER A 199 21.59 -0.41 -9.76
N LYS A 200 20.41 0.11 -9.37
CA LYS A 200 20.24 1.50 -8.90
C LYS A 200 20.83 1.69 -7.51
N ILE A 201 20.64 0.74 -6.60
CA ILE A 201 21.19 0.76 -5.24
C ILE A 201 22.71 0.64 -5.29
N GLU A 202 23.23 -0.35 -6.02
CA GLU A 202 24.68 -0.55 -6.19
C GLU A 202 25.37 0.66 -6.83
N ARG A 203 24.75 1.29 -7.85
CA ARG A 203 25.24 2.56 -8.40
C ARG A 203 25.13 3.69 -7.37
N GLY A 204 24.03 3.80 -6.62
CA GLY A 204 23.86 4.80 -5.58
C GLY A 204 24.99 4.77 -4.54
N ILE A 205 25.32 3.58 -4.05
CA ILE A 205 26.41 3.31 -3.10
C ILE A 205 27.77 3.65 -3.74
N LYS A 206 28.04 3.15 -4.96
CA LYS A 206 29.31 3.36 -5.67
C LYS A 206 29.61 4.84 -5.97
N TRP A 207 28.58 5.66 -6.17
CA TRP A 207 28.71 7.08 -6.51
C TRP A 207 28.54 8.04 -5.30
N LYS A 208 28.49 7.52 -4.05
CA LYS A 208 28.24 8.31 -2.82
C LYS A 208 27.08 9.31 -2.96
N LYS A 209 26.05 8.95 -3.74
CA LYS A 209 24.88 9.82 -3.88
C LYS A 209 24.10 9.79 -2.55
N LEU A 210 23.83 10.97 -2.00
CA LEU A 210 22.96 11.15 -0.83
C LEU A 210 21.72 10.28 -0.98
N GLY A 211 21.55 9.28 -0.12
CA GLY A 211 20.41 8.36 -0.21
C GLY A 211 20.76 6.88 -0.12
N PHE A 212 22.00 6.51 -0.44
CA PHE A 212 22.45 5.12 -0.40
C PHE A 212 23.63 5.03 0.57
N VAL A 213 23.50 4.19 1.61
CA VAL A 213 24.56 3.87 2.57
C VAL A 213 24.77 2.37 2.49
#